data_AF-A0A8X7Q511-F1
#
_entry.id   AF-A0A8X7Q511-F1
#
_cell.length_a   1.000
_cell.length_b   1.000
_cell.length_c   1.000
_cell.angle_alpha   90.00
_cell.angle_beta   90.00
_cell.angle_gamma   90.00
#
_symmetry.space_group_name_H-M   'P 1'
#
loop_
_entity.id
_entity.type
_entity.pdbx_description
1 polymer ?
#
loop_
_entity_poly.entity_id
_entity_poly.type
_entity_poly.pdbx_seq_one_letter_code
_entity_poly.pdbx_strand_id
1 'polypeptide(L)' 'MCSLPKLRSLEVNMTGESVNGIDNKNHFRKGIVGDWKNYLTPEMGNKMDMIMEEKLKDSGLKF' A
#
# COMPACT_ATOMS: atom_id res chain seq x y z
N MET A 1 5.33 -9.53 -16.30
CA MET A 1 6.22 -10.28 -15.37
C MET A 1 6.16 -9.78 -13.93
N CYS A 2 5.73 -8.54 -13.65
CA CYS A 2 5.77 -7.96 -12.31
C CYS A 2 4.39 -7.77 -11.64
N SER A 3 3.43 -8.68 -11.85
CA SER A 3 2.13 -8.57 -11.18
C SER A 3 2.26 -8.97 -9.71
N LEU A 4 1.51 -8.31 -8.83
CA LEU A 4 1.54 -8.60 -7.40
C LEU A 4 1.27 -10.08 -7.08
N PRO A 5 0.25 -10.75 -7.65
CA PRO A 5 0.02 -12.16 -7.35
C PRO A 5 1.20 -13.05 -7.75
N LYS A 6 1.83 -12.73 -8.90
CA LYS A 6 2.98 -13.49 -9.40
C LYS A 6 4.21 -13.31 -8.53
N LEU A 7 4.50 -12.07 -8.11
CA LEU A 7 5.66 -11.78 -7.27
C LEU A 7 5.47 -12.35 -5.86
N ARG A 8 4.27 -12.23 -5.29
CA ARG A 8 3.94 -12.76 -3.96
C ARG A 8 4.09 -14.28 -3.86
N SER A 9 3.83 -15.01 -4.95
CA SER A 9 3.92 -16.48 -4.97
C SER A 9 5.33 -17.02 -5.23
N LEU A 10 6.34 -16.18 -5.41
CA LEU A 10 7.72 -16.65 -5.58
C LEU A 10 8.26 -17.16 -4.24
N GLU A 11 8.98 -18.27 -4.26
CA GLU A 11 9.54 -18.89 -3.05
C GLU A 11 10.37 -17.90 -2.22
N VAL A 12 11.27 -17.16 -2.88
CA VAL A 12 12.09 -16.11 -2.25
C VAL A 12 11.25 -15.04 -1.51
N ASN A 13 10.01 -14.79 -1.95
CA ASN A 13 9.11 -13.81 -1.33
C ASN A 13 8.18 -14.42 -0.27
N MET A 14 8.11 -15.75 -0.16
CA MET A 14 7.33 -16.43 0.89
C MET A 14 8.18 -16.84 2.08
N THR A 15 9.43 -17.24 1.85
CA THR A 15 10.32 -17.82 2.86
C THR A 15 11.65 -17.08 3.00
N GLY A 16 12.03 -16.24 2.04
CA GLY A 16 13.27 -15.50 2.09
C GLY A 16 13.23 -14.30 3.04
N GLU A 17 14.41 -13.75 3.30
CA GLU A 17 14.64 -12.59 4.15
C GLU A 17 15.42 -11.53 3.37
N SER A 18 15.16 -10.26 3.65
CA SER A 18 15.91 -9.14 3.09
C SER A 18 17.26 -8.96 3.80
N VAL A 19 18.14 -8.17 3.20
CA VAL A 19 19.45 -7.82 3.80
C VAL A 19 19.34 -7.17 5.18
N ASN A 20 18.17 -6.65 5.54
CA ASN A 20 17.89 -5.99 6.82
C ASN A 20 17.23 -6.93 7.84
N GLY A 21 17.14 -8.24 7.57
CA GLY A 21 16.50 -9.19 8.49
C GLY A 21 14.97 -9.15 8.48
N ILE A 22 14.36 -8.65 7.40
CA ILE A 22 12.90 -8.58 7.27
C ILE A 22 12.44 -9.71 6.36
N ASP A 23 11.57 -10.57 6.89
CA ASP A 23 10.82 -11.59 6.14
C ASP A 23 10.19 -10.99 4.86
N ASN A 24 10.56 -11.53 3.69
CA ASN A 24 10.14 -10.96 2.40
C ASN A 24 8.62 -10.99 2.21
N LYS A 25 7.91 -11.95 2.83
CA LYS A 25 6.44 -12.04 2.80
C LYS A 25 5.75 -10.78 3.33
N ASN A 26 6.42 -10.02 4.20
CA ASN A 26 5.87 -8.80 4.79
C ASN A 26 5.76 -7.66 3.77
N HIS A 27 6.50 -7.72 2.66
CA HIS A 27 6.36 -6.76 1.55
C HIS A 27 5.08 -7.01 0.72
N PHE A 28 4.48 -8.21 0.78
CA PHE A 28 3.36 -8.61 -0.06
C PHE A 28 2.08 -8.87 0.76
N ARG A 29 1.39 -7.78 1.13
CA ARG A 29 0.10 -7.81 1.86
C ARG A 29 -1.10 -8.15 0.93
N LYS A 30 -2.21 -7.41 1.03
CA LYS A 30 -3.40 -7.62 0.18
C LYS A 30 -3.23 -7.03 -1.23
N GLY A 31 -2.62 -5.85 -1.32
CA GLY A 31 -2.43 -5.10 -2.58
C GLY A 31 -3.72 -4.84 -3.35
N ILE A 32 -4.78 -4.46 -2.62
CA ILE A 32 -6.08 -4.08 -3.18
C ILE A 32 -6.34 -2.60 -2.89
N VAL A 33 -7.01 -1.93 -3.84
CA VAL A 33 -7.45 -0.54 -3.68
C VAL A 33 -8.58 -0.48 -2.64
N GLY A 34 -8.56 0.54 -1.77
CA GLY A 34 -9.65 0.81 -0.82
C GLY A 34 -9.59 0.05 0.51
N ASP A 35 -8.58 -0.78 0.74
CA ASP A 35 -8.45 -1.54 1.99
C ASP A 35 -8.25 -0.67 3.24
N TRP A 36 -7.91 0.61 3.08
CA TRP A 36 -7.84 1.59 4.17
C TRP A 36 -9.16 1.70 4.94
N LYS A 37 -10.30 1.46 4.29
CA LYS A 37 -11.65 1.50 4.89
C LYS A 37 -11.84 0.45 5.99
N ASN A 38 -11.02 -0.60 6.01
CA ASN A 38 -11.05 -1.62 7.06
C ASN A 38 -10.31 -1.19 8.34
N TYR A 39 -9.58 -0.07 8.30
CA TYR A 39 -8.71 0.37 9.41
C TYR A 39 -8.98 1.80 9.86
N LEU A 40 -9.50 2.67 8.99
CA LEU A 40 -9.82 4.06 9.31
C LEU A 40 -11.32 4.26 9.48
N THR A 41 -11.69 5.15 10.41
CA THR A 41 -13.07 5.65 10.47
C THR A 41 -13.35 6.56 9.27
N PRO A 42 -14.63 6.77 8.90
CA PRO A 42 -14.99 7.71 7.84
C PRO A 42 -14.45 9.12 8.08
N GLU A 43 -14.45 9.58 9.34
CA GLU A 43 -13.90 10.89 9.72
C GLU A 43 -12.40 10.99 9.44
N MET A 44 -11.62 9.95 9.77
CA MET A 44 -10.18 9.91 9.49
C MET A 44 -9.91 9.92 7.98
N GLY A 45 -10.72 9.19 7.20
CA GLY A 45 -10.66 9.21 5.73
C GLY A 45 -10.88 10.61 5.17
N ASN A 46 -12.01 11.24 5.54
CA ASN A 46 -12.36 12.60 5.11
C ASN A 46 -11.27 13.62 5.50
N LYS A 47 -10.69 13.48 6.69
CA LYS A 47 -9.59 14.35 7.13
C LYS A 47 -8.36 14.21 6.23
N MET A 48 -8.02 13.00 5.79
CA MET A 48 -6.92 12.80 4.86
C MET A 48 -7.23 13.34 3.47
N ASP A 49 -8.45 13.15 2.98
CA ASP A 49 -8.88 13.70 1.68
C ASP A 49 -8.72 15.23 1.65
N MET A 50 -9.16 15.92 2.71
CA MET A 50 -8.98 17.38 2.84
C MET A 50 -7.50 17.81 2.85
N ILE A 51 -6.65 17.09 3.60
CA ILE A 51 -5.20 17.38 3.64
C ILE A 51 -4.56 17.18 2.26
N MET A 52 -4.93 16.11 1.56
CA MET A 52 -4.40 15.84 0.23
C MET A 52 -4.82 16.92 -0.77
N GLU A 53 -6.09 17.32 -0.77
CA GLU A 53 -6.57 18.40 -1.63
C GLU A 53 -5.84 19.71 -1.36
N GLU A 54 -5.71 20.11 -0.09
CA GLU A 54 -5.04 21.36 0.29
C GLU A 54 -3.57 21.37 -0.15
N LYS A 55 -2.84 20.27 0.06
CA LYS A 55 -1.40 20.19 -0.22
C LYS A 55 -1.06 19.90 -1.67
N LEU A 56 -1.95 19.27 -2.43
CA LEU A 56 -1.69 18.82 -3.80
C LEU A 56 -2.47 19.57 -4.88
N LYS A 57 -3.38 20.49 -4.54
CA LYS A 57 -4.22 21.24 -5.51
C LYS A 57 -3.48 21.81 -6.72
N ASP A 58 -2.25 22.30 -6.54
CA ASP A 58 -1.47 22.95 -7.61
C ASP A 58 -0.39 22.04 -8.21
N SER A 59 -0.32 20.78 -7.76
CA SER A 59 0.67 19.80 -8.25
C SER A 59 0.28 19.15 -9.58
N GLY A 60 -0.96 19.34 -10.04
CA GLY A 60 -1.53 18.63 -11.19
C GLY A 60 -1.95 17.18 -10.91
N LEU A 61 -1.74 16.69 -9.69
CA LEU A 61 -2.18 15.36 -9.27
C LEU A 61 -3.67 15.37 -8.89
N LYS A 62 -4.40 14.32 -9.32
CA LYS A 62 -5.81 14.07 -8.97
C LYS A 62 -5.97 12.64 -8.49
N PHE A 63 -6.83 12.42 -7.50
CA PHE A 63 -7.06 11.14 -6.85
C PHE A 63 -8.55 10.86 -6.70
#